data_AF-A0A2A2JAY8-F1
#
_entry.id   AF-A0A2A2JAY8-F1
#
_cell.length_a   1.000
_cell.length_b   1.000
_cell.length_c   1.000
_cell.angle_alpha   90.00
_cell.angle_beta   90.00
_cell.angle_gamma   90.00
#
_symmetry.space_group_name_H-M   'P 1'
#
loop_
_entity.id
_entity.type
_entity.pdbx_description
1 polymer ?
#
loop_
_entity_poly.entity_id
_entity_poly.type
_entity_poly.pdbx_seq_one_letter_code
_entity_poly.pdbx_strand_id
1 'polypeptide(L)'
;MMDFWDTASLPCCRDRFGEQACQSLRKAQPEQFEKRCLSDHDFSAIDCCAECRRYVEKNNIHPDSAKVVSKAPALCRDKHSVAFCRRFKNSGMGKFSCADAEFAVRVCRMACGYCNDELYSPENAPPLCTPIGAPNITTNNQQAPFWLMNVTNPNIPQEPKPEPLPVRELEDVGNFFRNNF
;
A
#
# COMPACT_ATOMS: atom_id res chain seq x y z
N MET A 1 -18.09 26.98 -4.27
CA MET A 1 -16.65 27.08 -4.58
C MET A 1 -16.04 25.81 -4.02
N MET A 2 -15.45 24.97 -4.88
CA MET A 2 -15.15 23.55 -4.61
C MET A 2 -13.95 23.39 -3.66
N ASP A 3 -14.15 22.57 -2.61
CA ASP A 3 -13.15 22.24 -1.59
C ASP A 3 -12.11 21.25 -2.16
N PHE A 4 -10.86 21.70 -2.33
CA PHE A 4 -9.77 20.94 -2.96
C PHE A 4 -8.88 20.16 -1.97
N TRP A 5 -9.15 20.17 -0.65
CA TRP A 5 -8.14 19.83 0.36
C TRP A 5 -8.45 18.70 1.36
N ASP A 6 -9.44 17.82 1.11
CA ASP A 6 -9.69 16.68 2.01
C ASP A 6 -10.18 15.43 1.25
N THR A 7 -9.55 15.15 0.11
CA THR A 7 -9.87 13.95 -0.70
C THR A 7 -9.19 12.72 -0.11
N ALA A 8 -9.94 11.62 0.04
CA ALA A 8 -9.38 10.34 0.47
C ALA A 8 -8.20 9.92 -0.41
N SER A 9 -7.11 9.50 0.22
CA SER A 9 -5.92 8.99 -0.45
C SER A 9 -5.37 7.83 0.37
N LEU A 10 -5.01 6.73 -0.28
CA LEU A 10 -4.41 5.59 0.42
C LEU A 10 -2.93 5.88 0.71
N PRO A 11 -2.41 5.56 1.90
CA PRO A 11 -1.02 5.82 2.27
C PRO A 11 -0.05 4.81 1.62
N CYS A 12 -0.35 4.24 0.45
CA CYS A 12 0.45 3.18 -0.18
C CYS A 12 1.84 3.61 -0.63
N CYS A 13 2.16 4.90 -0.60
CA CYS A 13 3.53 5.37 -0.77
C CYS A 13 4.38 5.02 0.47
N ARG A 14 3.78 5.15 1.66
CA ARG A 14 4.44 4.92 2.94
C ARG A 14 3.57 4.00 3.78
N ASP A 15 3.88 2.71 3.72
CA ASP A 15 3.33 1.71 4.64
C ASP A 15 3.41 2.23 6.07
N ARG A 16 2.31 2.15 6.82
CA ARG A 16 2.24 2.66 8.20
C ARG A 16 3.23 1.96 9.12
N PHE A 17 3.47 0.66 8.92
CA PHE A 17 4.54 -0.05 9.64
C PHE A 17 5.94 0.21 9.06
N GLY A 18 6.01 0.82 7.88
CA GLY A 18 7.24 1.01 7.12
C GLY A 18 7.56 -0.19 6.24
N GLU A 19 8.17 0.10 5.08
CA GLU A 19 8.50 -0.89 4.06
C GLU A 19 9.34 -2.06 4.61
N GLN A 20 10.38 -1.77 5.40
CA GLN A 20 11.25 -2.80 5.98
C GLN A 20 10.47 -3.75 6.91
N ALA A 21 9.52 -3.24 7.68
CA ALA A 21 8.74 -4.03 8.62
C ALA A 21 7.77 -4.96 7.86
N CYS A 22 7.09 -4.45 6.83
CA CYS A 22 6.21 -5.24 5.97
C CYS A 22 7.00 -6.31 5.18
N GLN A 23 8.18 -5.97 4.65
CA GLN A 23 9.08 -6.93 4.01
C GLN A 23 9.57 -8.01 4.97
N SER A 24 9.93 -7.62 6.20
CA SER A 24 10.39 -8.57 7.22
C SER A 24 9.27 -9.50 7.64
N LEU A 25 8.05 -8.98 7.83
CA LEU A 25 6.87 -9.78 8.11
C LEU A 25 6.59 -10.80 6.99
N ARG A 26 6.67 -10.38 5.72
CA ARG A 26 6.52 -11.29 4.58
C ARG A 26 7.58 -12.38 4.55
N LYS A 27 8.84 -12.06 4.89
CA LYS A 27 9.94 -13.05 4.90
C LYS A 27 9.84 -14.01 6.08
N ALA A 28 9.55 -13.50 7.27
CA ALA A 28 9.50 -14.28 8.49
C ALA A 28 8.23 -15.16 8.57
N GLN A 29 7.08 -14.63 8.14
CA GLN A 29 5.78 -15.28 8.26
C GLN A 29 4.98 -15.14 6.95
N PRO A 30 5.39 -15.81 5.85
CA PRO A 30 4.78 -15.63 4.54
C PRO A 30 3.28 -15.98 4.51
N GLU A 31 2.87 -17.06 5.17
CA GLU A 31 1.46 -17.47 5.22
C GLU A 31 0.58 -16.47 5.97
N GLN A 32 1.08 -15.93 7.09
CA GLN A 32 0.33 -14.93 7.86
C GLN A 32 0.25 -13.61 7.08
N PHE A 33 1.34 -13.21 6.44
CA PHE A 33 1.37 -12.02 5.60
C PHE A 33 0.38 -12.15 4.44
N GLU A 34 0.42 -13.24 3.69
CA GLU A 34 -0.50 -13.51 2.58
C GLU A 34 -1.95 -13.51 3.05
N LYS A 35 -2.26 -14.26 4.11
CA LYS A 35 -3.61 -14.32 4.67
C LYS A 35 -4.13 -12.92 4.99
N ARG A 36 -3.35 -12.09 5.69
CA ARG A 36 -3.76 -10.73 6.03
C ARG A 36 -3.88 -9.86 4.79
N CYS A 37 -2.94 -9.95 3.86
CA CYS A 37 -2.95 -9.18 2.63
C CYS A 37 -4.21 -9.42 1.77
N LEU A 38 -4.69 -10.66 1.75
CA LEU A 38 -5.84 -11.07 0.94
C LEU A 38 -7.19 -10.99 1.67
N SER A 39 -7.20 -10.76 2.99
CA SER A 39 -8.44 -10.80 3.78
C SER A 39 -8.67 -9.61 4.72
N ASP A 40 -7.62 -8.90 5.13
CA ASP A 40 -7.68 -7.76 6.05
C ASP A 40 -7.45 -6.46 5.27
N HIS A 41 -8.52 -5.67 5.16
CA HIS A 41 -8.53 -4.45 4.37
C HIS A 41 -7.71 -3.32 4.99
N ASP A 42 -7.66 -3.24 6.32
CA ASP A 42 -6.85 -2.21 6.98
C ASP A 42 -5.37 -2.57 6.84
N PHE A 43 -5.06 -3.87 6.88
CA PHE A 43 -3.71 -4.33 6.61
C PHE A 43 -3.27 -4.04 5.17
N SER A 44 -4.09 -4.39 4.18
CA SER A 44 -3.78 -4.23 2.76
C SER A 44 -3.85 -2.79 2.26
N ALA A 45 -4.61 -1.90 2.91
CA ALA A 45 -4.81 -0.54 2.45
C ALA A 45 -4.05 0.51 3.27
N ILE A 46 -3.71 0.21 4.54
CA ILE A 46 -3.10 1.15 5.47
C ILE A 46 -1.77 0.63 6.01
N ASP A 47 -1.75 -0.57 6.59
CA ASP A 47 -0.56 -1.04 7.33
C ASP A 47 0.61 -1.41 6.42
N CYS A 48 0.36 -2.19 5.36
CA CYS A 48 1.37 -2.73 4.43
C CYS A 48 0.92 -2.64 2.96
N CYS A 49 0.28 -1.54 2.56
CA CYS A 49 -0.31 -1.42 1.23
C CYS A 49 0.67 -1.61 0.07
N ALA A 50 1.84 -0.98 0.12
CA ALA A 50 2.84 -1.08 -0.93
C ALA A 50 3.29 -2.53 -1.10
N GLU A 51 3.66 -3.17 0.01
CA GLU A 51 4.15 -4.55 0.01
C GLU A 51 3.07 -5.54 -0.41
N CYS A 52 1.80 -5.29 -0.04
CA CYS A 52 0.68 -6.10 -0.47
C CYS A 52 0.45 -6.07 -1.98
N ARG A 53 0.46 -4.88 -2.58
CA ARG A 53 0.33 -4.72 -4.04
C ARG A 53 1.46 -5.41 -4.78
N ARG A 54 2.70 -5.18 -4.36
CA ARG A 54 3.89 -5.86 -4.92
C ARG A 54 3.80 -7.37 -4.78
N TYR A 55 3.29 -7.86 -3.66
CA TYR A 55 3.12 -9.29 -3.42
C TYR A 55 2.09 -9.92 -4.37
N VAL A 56 0.93 -9.28 -4.55
CA VAL A 56 -0.11 -9.74 -5.49
C VAL A 56 0.41 -9.76 -6.92
N GLU A 57 1.08 -8.68 -7.36
CA GLU A 57 1.67 -8.56 -8.70
C GLU A 57 2.75 -9.62 -8.93
N LYS A 58 3.72 -9.73 -8.01
CA LYS A 58 4.84 -10.66 -8.16
C LYS A 58 4.41 -12.12 -8.21
N ASN A 59 3.39 -12.49 -7.45
CA ASN A 59 2.91 -13.88 -7.39
C ASN A 59 1.77 -14.16 -8.38
N ASN A 60 1.40 -13.19 -9.23
CA ASN A 60 0.30 -13.31 -10.18
C ASN A 60 -1.00 -13.81 -9.53
N ILE A 61 -1.30 -13.31 -8.33
CA ILE A 61 -2.50 -13.73 -7.58
C ILE A 61 -3.74 -13.29 -8.34
N HIS A 62 -4.67 -14.22 -8.55
CA HIS A 62 -5.89 -13.94 -9.29
C HIS A 62 -6.65 -12.76 -8.65
N PRO A 63 -7.18 -11.80 -9.45
CA PRO A 63 -7.85 -10.61 -8.91
C PRO A 63 -9.02 -10.95 -7.99
N ASP A 64 -9.67 -12.11 -8.19
CA ASP A 64 -10.73 -12.55 -7.27
C ASP A 64 -10.22 -12.87 -5.86
N SER A 65 -9.01 -13.39 -5.73
CA SER A 65 -8.36 -13.69 -4.46
C SER A 65 -7.75 -12.43 -3.83
N ALA A 66 -7.43 -11.43 -4.66
CA ALA A 66 -6.84 -10.15 -4.25
C ALA A 66 -7.85 -8.98 -4.22
N LYS A 67 -9.16 -9.25 -4.11
CA LYS A 67 -10.20 -8.21 -4.07
C LYS A 67 -9.96 -7.17 -2.97
N VAL A 68 -9.43 -7.60 -1.84
CA VAL A 68 -9.14 -6.74 -0.68
C VAL A 68 -8.04 -5.70 -0.96
N VAL A 69 -7.22 -5.91 -1.98
CA VAL A 69 -6.17 -4.97 -2.42
C VAL A 69 -6.69 -4.00 -3.49
N SER A 70 -7.70 -4.41 -4.26
CA SER A 70 -8.19 -3.71 -5.45
C SER A 70 -9.60 -3.12 -5.33
N LYS A 71 -10.30 -3.35 -4.20
CA LYS A 71 -11.67 -2.86 -3.95
C LYS A 71 -11.85 -2.37 -2.52
N ALA A 72 -12.89 -1.57 -2.32
CA ALA A 72 -13.33 -1.15 -1.00
C ALA A 72 -13.89 -2.34 -0.19
N PRO A 73 -13.96 -2.26 1.15
CA PRO A 73 -14.55 -3.31 1.97
C PRO A 73 -16.02 -3.53 1.61
N ALA A 74 -16.47 -4.78 1.56
CA ALA A 74 -17.89 -5.09 1.34
C ALA A 74 -18.79 -4.50 2.44
N LEU A 75 -18.32 -4.49 3.69
CA LEU A 75 -18.97 -3.80 4.81
C LEU A 75 -18.20 -2.52 5.13
N CYS A 76 -18.54 -1.45 4.41
CA CYS A 76 -17.92 -0.14 4.59
C CYS A 76 -18.90 0.84 5.23
N ARG A 77 -18.58 1.31 6.44
CA ARG A 77 -19.43 2.22 7.21
C ARG A 77 -18.61 3.10 8.15
N ASP A 78 -19.21 4.22 8.56
CA ASP A 78 -18.66 5.04 9.64
C ASP A 78 -18.76 4.31 10.98
N LYS A 79 -17.75 4.46 11.83
CA LYS A 79 -17.78 3.95 13.20
C LYS A 79 -18.58 4.88 14.11
N HIS A 80 -18.50 6.18 13.84
CA HIS A 80 -19.20 7.22 14.60
C HIS A 80 -20.52 7.63 13.94
N SER A 81 -21.31 8.42 14.67
CA SER A 81 -22.59 8.92 14.18
C SER A 81 -22.43 9.78 12.91
N VAL A 82 -23.46 9.79 12.07
CA VAL A 82 -23.51 10.61 10.86
C VAL A 82 -23.26 12.10 11.18
N ALA A 83 -23.82 12.61 12.28
CA ALA A 83 -23.63 13.99 12.71
C ALA A 83 -22.17 14.30 13.06
N PHE A 84 -21.49 13.36 13.73
CA PHE A 84 -20.07 13.48 14.03
C PHE A 84 -19.24 13.44 12.74
N CYS A 85 -19.46 12.45 11.89
CA CYS A 85 -18.65 12.27 10.68
C CYS A 85 -18.85 13.38 9.66
N ARG A 86 -20.05 13.99 9.60
CA ARG A 86 -20.26 15.21 8.81
C ARG A 86 -19.45 16.39 9.33
N ARG A 87 -19.34 16.56 10.65
CA ARG A 87 -18.50 17.62 11.24
C ARG A 87 -17.02 17.34 11.02
N PHE A 88 -16.58 16.10 11.23
CA PHE A 88 -15.21 15.68 11.00
C PHE A 88 -14.78 15.91 9.54
N LYS A 89 -15.63 15.54 8.57
CA LYS A 89 -15.36 15.80 7.15
C LYS A 89 -15.19 17.28 6.83
N ASN A 90 -15.99 18.15 7.45
CA ASN A 90 -16.01 19.57 7.11
C ASN A 90 -14.97 20.41 7.86
N SER A 91 -14.51 19.94 9.01
CA SER A 91 -13.71 20.76 9.95
C SER A 91 -12.56 20.00 10.61
N GLY A 92 -12.38 18.72 10.31
CA GLY A 92 -11.42 17.86 10.97
C GLY A 92 -11.65 17.72 12.47
N MET A 93 -10.63 17.21 13.17
CA MET A 93 -10.51 17.14 14.61
C MET A 93 -9.05 17.38 15.02
N GLY A 94 -8.74 18.60 15.46
CA GLY A 94 -7.37 18.98 15.79
C GLY A 94 -6.48 18.91 14.56
N LYS A 95 -5.49 18.01 14.57
CA LYS A 95 -4.59 17.77 13.44
C LYS A 95 -5.09 16.71 12.44
N PHE A 96 -6.21 16.05 12.73
CA PHE A 96 -6.72 14.96 11.92
C PHE A 96 -7.83 15.43 10.99
N SER A 97 -7.77 15.04 9.72
CA SER A 97 -8.83 15.28 8.73
C SER A 97 -9.10 14.02 7.89
N CYS A 98 -9.90 14.14 6.83
CA CYS A 98 -10.11 13.03 5.91
C CYS A 98 -8.85 12.69 5.09
N ALA A 99 -7.89 13.61 4.99
CA ALA A 99 -6.58 13.35 4.40
C ALA A 99 -5.70 12.39 5.25
N ASP A 100 -5.93 12.33 6.57
CA ASP A 100 -5.24 11.39 7.46
C ASP A 100 -5.87 10.01 7.40
N ALA A 101 -5.51 9.22 6.37
CA ALA A 101 -6.10 7.92 6.10
C ALA A 101 -6.12 6.98 7.32
N GLU A 102 -5.02 6.89 8.07
CA GLU A 102 -4.92 6.03 9.26
C GLU A 102 -6.00 6.32 10.30
N PHE A 103 -6.39 7.59 10.43
CA PHE A 103 -7.39 8.03 11.38
C PHE A 103 -8.80 7.99 10.76
N ALA A 104 -8.94 8.56 9.57
CA ALA A 104 -10.22 8.67 8.86
C ALA A 104 -10.89 7.30 8.64
N VAL A 105 -10.12 6.29 8.22
CA VAL A 105 -10.59 4.92 7.94
C VAL A 105 -11.13 4.21 9.19
N ARG A 106 -10.70 4.61 10.39
CA ARG A 106 -11.14 4.03 11.68
C ARG A 106 -12.33 4.75 12.29
N VAL A 107 -12.55 6.00 11.89
CA VAL A 107 -13.51 6.90 12.54
C VAL A 107 -14.71 7.17 11.63
N CYS A 108 -14.44 7.63 10.41
CA CYS A 108 -15.43 8.11 9.44
C CYS A 108 -15.13 7.64 8.01
N ARG A 109 -14.87 6.34 7.86
CA ARG A 109 -14.47 5.69 6.61
C ARG A 109 -15.36 6.07 5.43
N MET A 110 -16.68 6.00 5.62
CA MET A 110 -17.66 6.27 4.57
C MET A 110 -17.79 7.75 4.29
N ALA A 111 -17.94 8.58 5.32
CA ALA A 111 -18.07 10.03 5.14
C ALA A 111 -16.84 10.65 4.45
N CYS A 112 -15.64 10.15 4.77
CA CYS A 112 -14.38 10.60 4.18
C CYS A 112 -14.13 10.02 2.77
N GLY A 113 -14.92 9.06 2.29
CA GLY A 113 -14.81 8.55 0.91
C GLY A 113 -13.91 7.33 0.73
N TYR A 114 -13.46 6.68 1.81
CA TYR A 114 -12.67 5.43 1.76
C TYR A 114 -13.52 4.18 1.43
N CYS A 115 -14.78 4.37 1.07
CA CYS A 115 -15.68 3.31 0.60
C CYS A 115 -15.88 3.33 -0.93
N ASN A 116 -15.02 4.01 -1.68
CA ASN A 116 -15.07 4.07 -3.13
C ASN A 116 -14.10 3.06 -3.75
N ASP A 117 -14.58 2.13 -4.58
CA ASP A 117 -13.74 1.15 -5.29
C ASP A 117 -12.68 1.82 -6.16
N GLU A 118 -13.00 2.97 -6.76
CA GLU A 118 -12.06 3.72 -7.60
C GLU A 118 -10.78 4.12 -6.84
N LEU A 119 -10.86 4.29 -5.51
CA LEU A 119 -9.68 4.61 -4.68
C LEU A 119 -8.68 3.45 -4.60
N TYR A 120 -9.16 2.22 -4.76
CA TYR A 120 -8.38 0.99 -4.66
C TYR A 120 -7.95 0.45 -6.02
N SER A 121 -8.60 0.90 -7.09
CA SER A 121 -8.23 0.54 -8.46
C SER A 121 -6.74 0.81 -8.74
N PRO A 122 -6.06 -0.09 -9.49
CA PRO A 122 -4.65 0.09 -9.86
C PRO A 122 -4.40 1.32 -10.74
N GLU A 123 -5.43 1.84 -11.42
CA GLU A 123 -5.33 3.04 -12.27
C GLU A 123 -5.32 4.36 -11.47
N ASN A 124 -5.94 4.37 -10.29
CA ASN A 124 -6.00 5.53 -9.38
C ASN A 124 -5.17 5.30 -8.11
N ALA A 125 -4.56 4.12 -8.02
CA ALA A 125 -3.67 3.73 -6.96
C ALA A 125 -2.60 4.82 -6.80
N PRO A 126 -2.42 5.36 -5.58
CA PRO A 126 -1.31 6.27 -5.35
C PRO A 126 -0.02 5.56 -5.79
N PRO A 127 0.85 6.26 -6.54
CA PRO A 127 2.07 5.64 -7.02
C PRO A 127 2.82 5.06 -5.83
N LEU A 128 3.34 3.85 -5.99
CA LEU A 128 4.32 3.31 -5.06
C LEU A 128 5.47 4.33 -5.02
N CYS A 129 5.88 4.75 -3.82
CA CYS A 129 6.96 5.71 -3.64
C CYS A 129 8.15 5.28 -4.50
N THR A 130 8.57 6.13 -5.44
CA THR A 130 9.84 5.91 -6.14
C THR A 130 10.96 6.07 -5.11
N PRO A 131 11.95 5.17 -5.08
CA PRO A 131 13.11 5.38 -4.23
C PRO A 131 13.74 6.73 -4.61
N ILE A 132 14.03 7.55 -3.60
CA ILE A 132 14.66 8.87 -3.77
C ILE A 132 15.97 8.64 -4.55
N GLY A 133 15.95 8.96 -5.85
CA GLY A 133 17.08 8.71 -6.77
C GLY A 133 16.73 8.02 -8.11
N ALA A 134 15.50 7.54 -8.33
CA ALA A 134 15.11 7.04 -9.65
C ALA A 134 14.81 8.22 -10.61
N PRO A 135 15.49 8.35 -11.77
CA PRO A 135 15.14 9.36 -12.76
C PRO A 135 13.72 9.12 -13.29
N ASN A 136 12.92 10.19 -13.34
CA ASN A 136 11.60 10.19 -13.99
C ASN A 136 11.75 9.75 -15.45
N ILE A 137 11.44 8.49 -15.75
CA ILE A 137 11.18 8.08 -17.13
C ILE A 137 9.74 8.51 -17.42
N THR A 138 9.59 9.73 -17.92
CA THR A 138 8.38 10.18 -18.61
C THR A 138 8.15 9.24 -19.80
N THR A 139 7.27 8.26 -19.65
CA THR A 139 6.78 7.45 -20.75
C THR A 139 5.85 8.29 -21.62
N ASN A 140 6.45 9.02 -22.57
CA ASN A 140 5.72 9.38 -23.78
C ASN A 140 5.66 8.13 -24.67
N ASN A 141 4.43 7.73 -24.98
CA ASN A 141 4.10 6.69 -25.95
C ASN A 141 4.94 6.80 -27.23
N GLN A 142 5.75 5.78 -27.50
CA GLN A 142 5.96 5.25 -28.84
C GLN A 142 6.35 3.77 -28.71
N GLN A 143 5.42 2.92 -29.14
CA GLN A 143 5.64 1.51 -29.40
C GLN A 143 6.80 1.37 -30.42
N ALA A 144 7.95 0.86 -29.98
CA ALA A 144 8.96 0.32 -30.89
C ALA A 144 9.08 -1.19 -30.62
N PRO A 145 9.00 -2.05 -31.66
CA PRO A 145 9.07 -3.50 -31.48
C PRO A 145 10.45 -3.95 -30.98
N PHE A 146 10.43 -4.98 -30.14
CA PHE A 146 11.50 -5.55 -29.30
C PHE A 146 12.74 -6.12 -30.03
N TRP A 147 12.96 -5.83 -31.32
CA TRP A 147 13.95 -6.53 -32.17
C TRP A 147 15.12 -5.69 -32.67
N LEU A 148 15.31 -4.47 -32.18
CA LEU A 148 16.49 -3.68 -32.52
C LEU A 148 17.03 -3.03 -31.26
N MET A 149 17.97 -3.68 -30.58
CA MET A 149 19.22 -3.08 -30.07
C MET A 149 20.13 -4.20 -29.54
N ASN A 150 21.05 -4.62 -30.40
CA ASN A 150 22.22 -5.38 -30.05
C ASN A 150 23.26 -4.38 -29.51
N VAL A 151 23.47 -4.35 -28.18
CA VAL A 151 24.59 -3.59 -27.59
C VAL A 151 25.30 -4.50 -26.59
N THR A 152 26.35 -5.16 -27.08
CA THR A 152 27.42 -5.71 -26.25
C THR A 152 28.13 -4.55 -25.54
N ASN A 153 28.04 -4.48 -24.20
CA ASN A 153 28.93 -3.65 -23.39
C ASN A 153 29.58 -4.51 -22.28
N PRO A 154 30.89 -4.79 -22.35
CA PRO A 154 31.55 -5.78 -21.48
C PRO A 154 32.15 -5.20 -20.18
N ASN A 155 31.59 -4.15 -19.58
CA ASN A 155 32.13 -3.60 -18.31
C ASN A 155 31.04 -3.09 -17.35
N ILE A 156 30.43 -4.00 -16.58
CA ILE A 156 29.67 -3.68 -15.37
C ILE A 156 30.32 -4.43 -14.20
N PRO A 157 30.79 -3.75 -13.14
CA PRO A 157 31.19 -4.41 -11.90
C PRO A 157 30.00 -5.14 -11.28
N GLN A 158 30.16 -6.43 -10.99
CA GLN A 158 29.14 -7.21 -10.29
C GLN A 158 28.95 -6.66 -8.88
N GLU A 159 27.73 -6.22 -8.53
CA GLU A 159 27.37 -5.95 -7.14
C GLU A 159 27.46 -7.25 -6.31
N PRO A 160 28.03 -7.19 -5.09
CA PRO A 160 28.09 -8.36 -4.23
C PRO A 160 26.66 -8.76 -3.79
N LYS A 161 26.37 -10.05 -3.98
CA LYS A 161 25.16 -10.73 -3.52
C LYS A 161 24.91 -10.42 -2.03
N PRO A 162 23.73 -9.90 -1.62
CA PRO A 162 23.45 -9.66 -0.22
C PRO A 162 23.43 -10.99 0.54
N GLU A 163 24.23 -11.04 1.59
CA GLU A 163 24.37 -12.15 2.51
C GLU A 163 23.04 -12.34 3.28
N PRO A 164 22.56 -13.58 3.49
CA PRO A 164 21.33 -13.82 4.23
C PRO A 164 21.48 -13.36 5.68
N LEU A 165 20.51 -12.56 6.16
CA LEU A 165 20.44 -12.11 7.55
C LEU A 165 20.35 -13.30 8.53
N PRO A 166 20.98 -13.20 9.71
CA PRO A 166 20.97 -14.26 10.70
C PRO A 166 19.54 -14.52 11.22
N VAL A 167 19.20 -15.82 11.32
CA VAL A 167 17.87 -16.35 11.65
C VAL A 167 17.23 -15.74 12.91
N ARG A 168 18.03 -15.28 13.88
CA ARG A 168 17.54 -14.74 15.16
C ARG A 168 16.81 -13.41 15.04
N GLU A 169 17.20 -12.52 14.12
CA GLU A 169 16.53 -11.21 13.98
C GLU A 169 15.14 -11.33 13.33
N LEU A 170 14.91 -12.38 12.53
CA LEU A 170 13.61 -12.65 11.91
C LEU A 170 12.58 -13.16 12.93
N GLU A 171 13.03 -13.91 13.95
CA GLU A 171 12.17 -14.42 15.01
C GLU A 171 11.65 -13.29 15.92
N ASP A 172 12.50 -12.31 16.26
CA ASP A 172 12.11 -11.18 17.11
C ASP A 172 11.10 -10.26 16.43
N VAL A 173 11.27 -9.98 15.14
CA VAL A 173 10.28 -9.24 14.34
C VAL A 173 8.99 -10.04 14.22
N GLY A 174 9.09 -11.35 13.96
CA GLY A 174 7.94 -12.23 13.90
C GLY A 174 7.14 -12.26 15.19
N ASN A 175 7.82 -12.35 16.34
CA ASN A 175 7.22 -12.33 17.67
C ASN A 175 6.61 -10.97 18.03
N PHE A 176 7.21 -9.86 17.61
CA PHE A 176 6.62 -8.53 17.76
C PHE A 176 5.26 -8.44 17.07
N PHE A 177 5.17 -8.88 15.81
CA PHE A 177 3.90 -8.89 15.08
C PHE A 177 2.88 -9.86 15.68
N ARG A 178 3.32 -11.04 16.14
CA ARG A 178 2.45 -12.08 16.71
C ARG A 178 1.82 -11.67 18.04
N ASN A 179 2.52 -10.87 18.84
CA ASN A 179 2.10 -10.50 20.20
C ASN A 179 1.38 -9.14 20.28
N ASN A 180 1.46 -8.31 19.23
CA ASN A 180 0.89 -6.96 19.23
C ASN A 180 -0.27 -6.77 18.24
N PHE A 181 -0.56 -7.75 17.39
CA PHE A 181 -1.63 -7.67 16.38
C PHE A 181 -2.38 -8.99 16.21
#